data_AF-A0A5E4C004-F1
#
_entry.id   AF-A0A5E4C004-F1
#
_cell.length_a   1.000
_cell.length_b   1.000
_cell.length_c   1.000
_cell.angle_alpha   90.00
_cell.angle_beta   90.00
_cell.angle_gamma   90.00
#
_symmetry.space_group_name_H-M   'P 1'
#
loop_
_entity.id
_entity.type
_entity.pdbx_description
1 polymer ?
#
loop_
_entity_poly.entity_id
_entity_poly.type
_entity_poly.pdbx_seq_one_letter_code
_entity_poly.pdbx_strand_id
1 'polypeptide(L)'
;MPALPKSLIIWFYSNYITSDSALRKAMKHNQHVLVEAAPLFKLVNWSSLLPERFLKGHVYKAPTFGRSELARKHPGFLDVRVAPLLAADSKLRDLPQTYLVTCQYDVLRDDGLMYVRRLRDAGVPVTHNHVEDGLHGILSFPVFKIYYRLMDEYIRWLDENL
;
A
#
# COMPACT_ATOMS: atom_id res chain seq x y z
N MET A 1 -9.85 -17.81 -6.84
CA MET A 1 -9.58 -16.45 -7.35
C MET A 1 -9.23 -15.57 -6.16
N PRO A 2 -8.23 -14.67 -6.24
CA PRO A 2 -7.97 -13.72 -5.16
C PRO A 2 -9.21 -12.85 -4.94
N ALA A 3 -9.56 -12.57 -3.68
CA ALA A 3 -10.73 -11.75 -3.33
C ALA A 3 -10.67 -10.34 -3.96
N LEU A 4 -9.45 -9.81 -4.11
CA LEU A 4 -9.17 -8.53 -4.75
C LEU A 4 -8.08 -8.70 -5.82
N PRO A 5 -8.44 -8.88 -7.10
CA PRO A 5 -7.46 -8.99 -8.18
C PRO A 5 -6.88 -7.62 -8.56
N LYS A 6 -5.67 -7.61 -9.12
CA LYS A 6 -4.96 -6.41 -9.60
C LYS A 6 -5.82 -5.54 -10.55
N SER A 7 -6.60 -6.17 -11.44
CA SER A 7 -7.48 -5.46 -12.38
C SER A 7 -8.55 -4.64 -11.67
N LEU A 8 -9.07 -5.14 -10.54
CA LEU A 8 -10.09 -4.48 -9.74
C LEU A 8 -9.49 -3.30 -8.95
N ILE A 9 -8.29 -3.46 -8.38
CA ILE A 9 -7.57 -2.34 -7.75
C ILE A 9 -7.27 -1.22 -8.74
N ILE A 10 -6.79 -1.55 -9.93
CA ILE A 10 -6.55 -0.53 -10.97
C ILE A 10 -7.85 0.20 -11.31
N TRP A 11 -8.99 -0.50 -11.34
CA TRP A 11 -10.29 0.11 -11.57
C TRP A 11 -10.69 1.06 -10.42
N PHE A 12 -10.60 0.62 -9.15
CA PHE A 12 -10.91 1.45 -7.99
C PHE A 12 -10.02 2.70 -7.92
N TYR A 13 -8.71 2.54 -8.00
CA TYR A 13 -7.75 3.65 -7.92
C TYR A 13 -7.93 4.64 -9.07
N SER A 14 -8.06 4.15 -10.31
CA SER A 14 -8.24 5.07 -11.45
C SER A 14 -9.52 5.90 -11.31
N ASN A 15 -10.65 5.29 -10.92
CA ASN A 15 -11.92 5.99 -10.72
C ASN A 15 -11.90 6.97 -9.54
N TYR A 16 -11.13 6.67 -8.49
CA TYR A 16 -10.95 7.59 -7.37
C TYR A 16 -10.23 8.88 -7.82
N ILE A 17 -9.26 8.76 -8.73
CA ILE A 17 -8.51 9.90 -9.26
C ILE A 17 -9.31 10.65 -10.33
N THR A 18 -9.95 9.94 -11.27
CA THR A 18 -10.60 10.54 -12.44
C THR A 18 -11.53 9.57 -13.16
N SER A 19 -12.52 10.11 -13.87
CA SER A 19 -13.35 9.31 -14.80
C SER A 19 -12.67 9.05 -16.16
N ASP A 20 -11.47 9.60 -16.40
CA ASP A 20 -10.71 9.42 -17.64
C ASP A 20 -10.15 7.98 -17.76
N SER A 21 -10.74 7.21 -18.67
CA SER A 21 -10.35 5.81 -18.92
C SER A 21 -8.90 5.63 -19.41
N ALA A 22 -8.27 6.69 -19.92
CA ALA A 22 -6.88 6.64 -20.37
C ALA A 22 -5.92 6.38 -19.21
N LEU A 23 -6.17 6.94 -18.02
CA LEU A 23 -5.38 6.66 -16.82
C LEU A 23 -5.45 5.18 -16.47
N ARG A 24 -6.65 4.61 -16.45
CA ARG A 24 -6.87 3.17 -16.19
C ARG A 24 -6.10 2.29 -17.18
N LYS A 25 -6.10 2.65 -18.47
CA LYS A 25 -5.33 1.93 -19.50
C LYS A 25 -3.83 2.04 -19.26
N ALA A 26 -3.33 3.22 -18.89
CA ALA A 26 -1.92 3.42 -18.57
C ALA A 26 -1.49 2.62 -17.33
N MET A 27 -2.30 2.59 -16.26
CA MET A 27 -2.04 1.80 -15.05
C MET A 27 -1.93 0.30 -15.33
N LYS A 28 -2.82 -0.26 -16.18
CA LYS A 28 -2.76 -1.67 -16.60
C LYS A 28 -1.42 -2.08 -17.22
N HIS A 29 -0.76 -1.16 -17.92
CA HIS A 29 0.51 -1.41 -18.60
C HIS A 29 1.72 -0.86 -17.84
N ASN A 30 1.53 -0.37 -16.60
CA ASN A 30 2.57 0.31 -15.82
C ASN A 30 3.19 1.54 -16.52
N GLN A 31 2.40 2.25 -17.32
CA GLN A 31 2.81 3.42 -18.12
C GLN A 31 2.23 4.73 -17.57
N HIS A 32 2.02 4.80 -16.25
CA HIS A 32 1.40 5.94 -15.58
C HIS A 32 2.40 6.73 -14.73
N VAL A 33 3.65 6.27 -14.65
CA VAL A 33 4.67 6.90 -13.80
C VAL A 33 5.47 7.94 -14.58
N LEU A 34 5.63 9.12 -13.98
CA LEU A 34 6.37 10.26 -14.52
C LEU A 34 7.88 10.11 -14.33
N VAL A 35 8.67 10.61 -15.28
CA VAL A 35 10.12 10.77 -15.10
C VAL A 35 10.41 11.73 -13.95
N GLU A 36 9.60 12.77 -13.84
CA GLU A 36 9.68 13.79 -12.80
C GLU A 36 9.42 13.22 -11.39
N ALA A 37 8.73 12.09 -11.29
CA ALA A 37 8.51 11.37 -10.03
C ALA A 37 9.70 10.47 -9.64
N ALA A 38 10.77 10.43 -10.43
CA ALA A 38 11.95 9.62 -10.14
C ALA A 38 12.53 9.80 -8.71
N PRO A 39 12.60 11.02 -8.16
CA PRO A 39 13.09 11.21 -6.79
C PRO A 39 12.22 10.55 -5.71
N LEU A 40 10.95 10.26 -6.01
CA LEU A 40 10.02 9.62 -5.07
C LEU A 40 10.24 8.11 -4.96
N PHE A 41 10.90 7.46 -5.93
CA PHE A 41 11.10 6.01 -5.90
C PHE A 41 11.89 5.51 -4.70
N LYS A 42 12.77 6.34 -4.13
CA LYS A 42 13.47 6.01 -2.89
C LYS A 42 12.52 5.74 -1.72
N LEU A 43 11.34 6.38 -1.74
CA LEU A 43 10.32 6.25 -0.70
C LEU A 43 9.46 4.98 -0.85
N VAL A 44 9.51 4.35 -2.03
CA VAL A 44 8.75 3.15 -2.39
C VAL A 44 9.66 2.04 -2.89
N ASN A 45 10.93 2.05 -2.47
CA ASN A 45 11.90 1.04 -2.87
C ASN A 45 11.67 -0.25 -2.07
N TRP A 46 10.81 -1.10 -2.61
CA TRP A 46 10.50 -2.41 -2.06
C TRP A 46 11.71 -3.32 -1.85
N SER A 47 12.80 -3.18 -2.60
CA SER A 47 14.01 -4.01 -2.42
C SER A 47 14.73 -3.67 -1.11
N SER A 48 14.58 -2.44 -0.60
CA SER A 48 15.09 -2.04 0.71
C SER A 48 14.04 -2.09 1.82
N LEU A 49 12.76 -1.88 1.48
CA LEU A 49 11.69 -1.71 2.45
C LEU A 49 10.93 -3.00 2.79
N LEU A 50 10.93 -4.00 1.89
CA LEU A 50 10.31 -5.29 2.19
C LEU A 50 11.27 -6.22 2.92
N PRO A 51 10.80 -6.97 3.93
CA PRO A 51 11.57 -8.05 4.54
C PRO A 51 11.95 -9.13 3.50
N GLU A 52 13.12 -9.75 3.66
CA GLU A 52 13.69 -10.71 2.70
C GLU A 52 12.71 -11.83 2.33
N ARG A 53 11.94 -12.35 3.30
CA ARG A 53 10.94 -13.41 3.09
C ARG A 53 9.86 -13.07 2.06
N PHE A 54 9.62 -11.78 1.79
CA PHE A 54 8.61 -11.32 0.84
C PHE A 54 9.15 -10.94 -0.54
N LEU A 55 10.48 -10.83 -0.71
CA LEU A 55 11.08 -10.42 -1.97
C LEU A 55 10.90 -11.47 -3.09
N LYS A 56 10.68 -12.75 -2.77
CA LYS A 56 10.38 -13.87 -3.70
C LYS A 56 11.22 -13.89 -5.00
N GLY A 57 12.47 -13.44 -4.94
CA GLY A 57 13.36 -13.34 -6.11
C GLY A 57 12.94 -12.30 -7.16
N HIS A 58 11.98 -11.42 -6.86
CA HIS A 58 11.63 -10.31 -7.74
C HIS A 58 12.76 -9.27 -7.76
N VAL A 59 13.35 -9.09 -8.93
CA VAL A 59 14.31 -8.02 -9.19
C VAL A 59 13.53 -6.76 -9.58
N TYR A 60 13.72 -5.68 -8.82
CA TYR A 60 13.18 -4.38 -9.21
C TYR A 60 13.75 -3.98 -10.57
N LYS A 61 12.86 -3.78 -11.53
CA LYS A 61 13.21 -3.11 -12.78
C LYS A 61 12.86 -1.65 -12.63
N ALA A 62 13.74 -0.78 -13.12
CA ALA A 62 13.43 0.65 -13.21
C ALA A 62 12.05 0.83 -13.86
N PRO A 63 11.24 1.79 -13.36
CA PRO A 63 9.88 1.96 -13.81
C PRO A 63 9.84 2.31 -15.30
N THR A 64 8.87 1.76 -16.02
CA THR A 64 8.60 2.16 -17.39
C THR A 64 7.93 3.52 -17.35
N PHE A 65 8.67 4.56 -17.73
CA PHE A 65 8.11 5.90 -17.77
C PHE A 65 7.00 6.00 -18.83
N GLY A 66 5.84 6.48 -18.39
CA GLY A 66 4.69 6.71 -19.23
C GLY A 66 4.84 7.95 -20.11
N ARG A 67 3.90 8.15 -21.05
CA ARG A 67 3.74 9.46 -21.69
C ARG A 67 3.34 10.46 -20.61
N SER A 68 4.19 11.46 -20.40
CA SER A 68 4.11 12.41 -19.26
C SER A 68 2.81 13.20 -19.19
N GLU A 69 2.06 13.27 -20.29
CA GLU A 69 0.83 14.05 -20.41
C GLU A 69 -0.31 13.55 -19.51
N LEU A 70 -0.55 12.23 -19.41
CA LEU A 70 -1.67 11.69 -18.63
C LEU A 70 -1.49 11.91 -17.13
N ALA A 71 -0.26 11.77 -16.66
CA ALA A 71 0.03 11.94 -15.26
C ALA A 71 0.11 13.42 -14.84
N ARG A 72 0.54 14.31 -15.74
CA ARG A 72 0.40 15.77 -15.53
C ARG A 72 -1.06 16.20 -15.51
N LYS A 73 -1.90 15.59 -16.35
CA LYS A 73 -3.35 15.85 -16.38
C LYS A 73 -4.05 15.43 -15.09
N HIS A 74 -3.57 14.36 -14.46
CA HIS A 74 -4.17 13.77 -13.26
C HIS A 74 -3.11 13.55 -12.16
N PRO A 75 -2.60 14.59 -11.50
CA PRO A 75 -1.50 14.45 -10.53
C PRO A 75 -1.87 13.70 -9.25
N GLY A 76 -3.17 13.44 -9.01
CA GLY A 76 -3.69 12.92 -7.75
C GLY A 76 -3.11 11.56 -7.33
N PHE A 77 -2.60 10.73 -8.25
CA PHE A 77 -1.98 9.46 -7.85
C PHE A 77 -0.59 9.62 -7.21
N LEU A 78 0.03 10.80 -7.31
CA LEU A 78 1.24 11.19 -6.57
C LEU A 78 0.95 12.02 -5.32
N ASP A 79 -0.33 12.31 -5.06
CA ASP A 79 -0.73 13.05 -3.87
C ASP A 79 -0.59 12.16 -2.63
N VAL A 80 0.12 12.65 -1.62
CA VAL A 80 0.36 11.95 -0.36
C VAL A 80 -0.93 11.62 0.40
N ARG A 81 -2.02 12.33 0.13
CA ARG A 81 -3.37 12.04 0.69
C ARG A 81 -3.98 10.78 0.08
N VAL A 82 -3.52 10.37 -1.10
CA VAL A 82 -3.95 9.16 -1.82
C VAL A 82 -2.94 8.03 -1.66
N ALA A 83 -1.65 8.36 -1.76
CA ALA A 83 -0.54 7.43 -1.62
C ALA A 83 0.34 7.84 -0.43
N PRO A 84 -0.04 7.52 0.81
CA PRO A 84 0.67 7.95 2.03
C PRO A 84 2.11 7.40 2.10
N LEU A 85 2.41 6.32 1.38
CA LEU A 85 3.78 5.82 1.22
C LEU A 85 4.71 6.81 0.49
N LEU A 86 4.20 7.90 -0.09
CA LEU A 86 4.99 9.00 -0.64
C LEU A 86 5.23 10.14 0.35
N ALA A 87 4.67 10.09 1.56
CA ALA A 87 4.89 11.12 2.56
C ALA A 87 6.37 11.19 2.97
N ALA A 88 6.86 12.38 3.30
CA ALA A 88 8.20 12.57 3.86
C ALA A 88 8.28 12.00 5.29
N ASP A 89 9.45 11.50 5.70
CA ASP A 89 9.65 10.94 7.05
C ASP A 89 9.34 11.97 8.15
N SER A 90 9.60 13.26 7.88
CA SER A 90 9.25 14.36 8.79
C SER A 90 7.74 14.51 9.04
N LYS A 91 6.89 14.05 8.13
CA LYS A 91 5.44 13.98 8.36
C LYS A 91 5.03 12.67 9.03
N LEU A 92 5.72 11.57 8.72
CA LEU A 92 5.43 10.27 9.30
C LEU A 92 5.72 10.24 10.80
N ARG A 93 6.82 10.87 11.25
CA ARG A 93 7.23 10.92 12.66
C ARG A 93 6.20 11.58 13.58
N ASP A 94 5.30 12.39 13.04
CA ASP A 94 4.26 13.10 13.80
C ASP A 94 2.95 12.29 13.88
N LEU A 95 2.91 11.08 13.29
CA LEU A 95 1.75 10.20 13.36
C LEU A 95 1.61 9.54 14.74
N PRO A 96 0.37 9.25 15.17
CA PRO A 96 0.14 8.57 16.42
C PRO A 96 0.65 7.12 16.38
N GLN A 97 0.73 6.51 17.56
CA GLN A 97 0.90 5.07 17.67
C GLN A 97 -0.12 4.34 16.77
N THR A 98 0.37 3.37 16.01
CA THR A 98 -0.38 2.77 14.90
C THR A 98 -0.48 1.25 15.05
N TYR A 99 -1.70 0.72 14.97
CA TYR A 99 -1.96 -0.70 14.74
C TYR A 99 -2.18 -0.95 13.25
N LEU A 100 -1.42 -1.85 12.65
CA LEU A 100 -1.50 -2.14 11.22
C LEU A 100 -1.64 -3.65 10.97
N VAL A 101 -2.64 -4.01 10.17
CA VAL A 101 -2.86 -5.40 9.72
C VAL A 101 -2.52 -5.52 8.24
N THR A 102 -1.77 -6.55 7.88
CA THR A 102 -1.52 -6.93 6.47
C THR A 102 -1.89 -8.39 6.26
N CYS A 103 -2.33 -8.75 5.07
CA CYS A 103 -2.74 -10.12 4.74
C CYS A 103 -1.82 -10.72 3.66
N GLN A 104 -1.50 -12.01 3.78
CA GLN A 104 -0.57 -12.66 2.87
C GLN A 104 -1.08 -12.75 1.42
N TYR A 105 -2.38 -12.96 1.25
CA TYR A 105 -3.04 -13.07 -0.05
C TYR A 105 -3.77 -11.77 -0.42
N ASP A 106 -3.07 -10.64 -0.26
CA ASP A 106 -3.56 -9.30 -0.57
C ASP A 106 -2.64 -8.61 -1.58
N VAL A 107 -3.22 -7.99 -2.60
CA VAL A 107 -2.48 -7.21 -3.61
C VAL A 107 -1.85 -5.94 -3.02
N LEU A 108 -2.36 -5.46 -1.87
CA LEU A 108 -1.83 -4.30 -1.14
C LEU A 108 -0.84 -4.68 -0.04
N ARG A 109 -0.51 -5.98 0.12
CA ARG A 109 0.36 -6.47 1.19
C ARG A 109 1.68 -5.72 1.24
N ASP A 110 2.33 -5.58 0.10
CA ASP A 110 3.70 -5.05 0.03
C ASP A 110 3.73 -3.56 0.34
N ASP A 111 2.76 -2.78 -0.15
CA ASP A 111 2.56 -1.37 0.23
C ASP A 111 2.40 -1.22 1.76
N GLY A 112 1.59 -2.08 2.38
CA GLY A 112 1.39 -2.10 3.83
C GLY A 112 2.67 -2.44 4.60
N LEU A 113 3.42 -3.45 4.16
CA LEU A 113 4.70 -3.84 4.77
C LEU A 113 5.76 -2.73 4.66
N MET A 114 5.85 -2.09 3.50
CA MET A 114 6.73 -0.92 3.32
C MET A 114 6.32 0.22 4.24
N TYR A 115 5.01 0.48 4.39
CA TYR A 115 4.52 1.54 5.27
C TYR A 115 4.87 1.27 6.74
N VAL A 116 4.70 0.03 7.22
CA VAL A 116 5.14 -0.39 8.57
C VAL A 116 6.62 -0.09 8.76
N ARG A 117 7.47 -0.46 7.80
CA ARG A 117 8.90 -0.22 7.89
C ARG A 117 9.21 1.28 7.99
N ARG A 118 8.61 2.09 7.11
CA ARG A 118 8.81 3.54 7.11
C ARG A 118 8.33 4.23 8.38
N LEU A 119 7.19 3.82 8.93
CA LEU A 119 6.69 4.34 10.21
C LEU A 119 7.67 4.03 11.35
N ARG A 120 8.15 2.79 11.45
CA ARG A 120 9.14 2.39 12.46
C ARG A 120 10.46 3.14 12.31
N ASP A 121 10.97 3.28 11.09
CA ASP A 121 12.19 4.02 10.81
C ASP A 121 12.03 5.53 11.13
N ALA A 122 10.82 6.07 11.02
CA ALA A 122 10.48 7.44 11.43
C ALA A 122 10.24 7.60 12.95
N GLY A 123 10.34 6.53 13.74
CA GLY A 123 10.19 6.54 15.20
C GLY A 123 8.75 6.41 15.70
N VAL A 124 7.79 6.07 14.82
CA VAL A 124 6.40 5.84 15.23
C VAL A 124 6.29 4.47 15.91
N PRO A 125 5.64 4.37 17.09
CA PRO A 125 5.31 3.07 17.70
C PRO A 125 4.30 2.32 16.80
N VAL A 126 4.72 1.16 16.28
CA VAL A 126 3.87 0.35 15.37
C VAL A 126 3.73 -1.07 15.86
N THR A 127 2.50 -1.44 16.22
CA THR A 127 2.07 -2.83 16.34
C THR A 127 1.63 -3.32 14.97
N HIS A 128 2.30 -4.35 14.45
CA HIS A 128 2.03 -4.88 13.11
C HIS A 128 1.65 -6.35 13.21
N ASN A 129 0.48 -6.69 12.67
CA ASN A 129 -0.02 -8.05 12.58
C ASN A 129 -0.03 -8.50 11.10
N HIS A 130 0.84 -9.44 10.76
CA HIS A 130 0.85 -10.04 9.43
C HIS A 130 0.12 -11.38 9.43
N VAL A 131 -0.97 -11.44 8.69
CA VAL A 131 -1.90 -12.56 8.67
C VAL A 131 -1.56 -13.51 7.52
N GLU A 132 -0.85 -14.60 7.84
CA GLU A 132 -0.28 -15.56 6.87
C GLU A 132 -1.34 -16.28 6.00
N ASP A 133 -2.56 -16.44 6.51
CA ASP A 133 -3.71 -17.05 5.84
C ASP A 133 -4.80 -16.03 5.47
N GLY A 134 -4.51 -14.74 5.64
CA GLY A 134 -5.45 -13.65 5.40
C GLY A 134 -5.60 -13.26 3.93
N LEU A 135 -6.78 -12.71 3.60
CA LEU A 135 -7.12 -12.12 2.31
C LEU A 135 -7.55 -10.66 2.48
N HIS A 136 -7.52 -9.90 1.39
CA HIS A 136 -7.93 -8.50 1.41
C HIS A 136 -9.34 -8.30 2.00
N GLY A 137 -9.47 -7.37 2.95
CA GLY A 137 -10.76 -7.03 3.55
C GLY A 137 -11.31 -8.06 4.53
N ILE A 138 -10.47 -8.96 5.08
CA ILE A 138 -10.89 -10.05 5.98
C ILE A 138 -11.78 -9.59 7.16
N LEU A 139 -11.56 -8.37 7.67
CA LEU A 139 -12.36 -7.76 8.74
C LEU A 139 -13.78 -7.34 8.30
N SER A 140 -14.16 -7.53 7.04
CA SER A 140 -15.53 -7.30 6.54
C SER A 140 -16.30 -8.61 6.35
N PHE A 141 -15.69 -9.76 6.64
CA PHE A 141 -16.26 -11.09 6.34
C PHE A 141 -16.33 -11.96 7.61
N PRO A 142 -17.36 -11.80 8.46
CA PRO A 142 -17.51 -12.55 9.73
C PRO A 142 -17.78 -14.05 9.54
N VAL A 143 -17.91 -14.51 8.29
CA VAL A 143 -17.98 -15.93 7.91
C VAL A 143 -16.66 -16.67 8.14
N PHE A 144 -15.51 -15.98 8.13
CA PHE A 144 -14.22 -16.62 8.32
C PHE A 144 -13.83 -16.64 9.81
N LYS A 145 -13.36 -17.77 10.34
CA LYS A 145 -12.92 -17.86 11.75
C LYS A 145 -11.83 -16.85 12.12
N ILE A 146 -10.94 -16.56 11.17
CA ILE A 146 -9.85 -15.60 11.33
C ILE A 146 -10.33 -14.17 11.60
N TYR A 147 -11.53 -13.82 11.14
CA TYR A 147 -12.17 -12.53 11.45
C TYR A 147 -12.23 -12.32 12.97
N TYR A 148 -12.76 -13.30 13.71
CA TYR A 148 -12.96 -13.18 15.15
C TYR A 148 -11.62 -13.03 15.88
N ARG A 149 -10.62 -13.85 15.52
CA ARG A 149 -9.26 -13.72 16.09
C ARG A 149 -8.68 -12.31 15.87
N LEU A 150 -8.77 -11.78 14.66
CA LEU A 150 -8.21 -10.46 14.34
C LEU A 150 -9.00 -9.32 15.01
N MET A 151 -10.31 -9.45 15.13
CA MET A 151 -11.15 -8.49 15.85
C MET A 151 -10.81 -8.50 17.33
N ASP A 152 -10.65 -9.67 17.96
CA ASP A 152 -10.27 -9.78 19.36
C ASP A 152 -8.87 -9.19 19.62
N GLU A 153 -7.91 -9.46 18.73
CA GLU A 153 -6.56 -8.88 18.79
C GLU A 153 -6.58 -7.36 18.63
N TYR A 154 -7.40 -6.85 17.69
CA TYR A 154 -7.57 -5.41 17.48
C TYR A 154 -8.23 -4.73 18.68
N ILE A 155 -9.33 -5.28 19.21
CA ILE A 155 -10.04 -4.75 20.38
C ILE A 155 -9.11 -4.73 21.60
N ARG A 156 -8.41 -5.84 21.86
CA ARG A 156 -7.45 -5.90 22.96
C ARG A 156 -6.36 -4.84 22.82
N TRP A 157 -5.85 -4.64 21.61
CA TRP A 157 -4.86 -3.59 21.38
C TRP A 157 -5.44 -2.20 21.66
N LEU A 158 -6.70 -1.92 21.31
CA LEU A 158 -7.35 -0.66 21.67
C LEU A 158 -7.47 -0.50 23.19
N ASP A 159 -7.97 -1.52 23.89
CA ASP A 159 -8.15 -1.50 25.35
C ASP A 159 -6.83 -1.26 26.12
N GLU A 160 -5.70 -1.70 25.56
CA GLU A 160 -4.37 -1.51 26.14
C GLU A 160 -3.75 -0.14 25.84
N ASN A 161 -4.24 0.59 24.83
CA ASN A 161 -3.54 1.75 24.27
C ASN A 161 -4.39 3.02 24.12
N LEU A 162 -5.69 2.99 24.47
CA LEU A 162 -6.61 4.14 24.49
C LEU A 162 -7.38 4.19 25.81
#